data_AF-A0AA37T1U9-F1
#
_entry.id   AF-A0AA37T1U9-F1
#
_cell.length_a   1.000
_cell.length_b   1.000
_cell.length_c   1.000
_cell.angle_alpha   90.00
_cell.angle_beta   90.00
_cell.angle_gamma   90.00
#
_symmetry.space_group_name_H-M   'P 1'
#
loop_
_entity.id
_entity.type
_entity.pdbx_description
1 polymer ?
#
loop_
_entity_poly.entity_id
_entity_poly.type
_entity_poly.pdbx_seq_one_letter_code
_entity_poly.pdbx_strand_id
1 'polypeptide(L)'
;MSLIAGYEQFSSEFLSLQRQVARRMRTLQAFAHQSHHLLPNNQLEKLASSWSMIEQGWQRDSVMENFEFHSHFIEQLLQIMMLLARRMERPVADEFVGIDSASPEKTNAGLSARKQAFSQVGLLVFVCNQLPSLIEQVAKIRGLSTLAASRGSVDELELGKLKYFIQGTRVQYEKVRNQADRLGENTDNRIPALPLIKAYEFKLMFLLTTVEKEVMEPRAIRMDSSQLFSLATEIIDAYLKVVDEGLTLLYLWQEESLDLWHKHGDQV
;
A
#
# COMPACT_ATOMS: atom_id res chain seq x y z
N MET A 1 -15.11 -5.66 10.74
CA MET A 1 -16.40 -4.97 10.49
C MET A 1 -17.56 -5.95 10.44
N SER A 2 -17.67 -6.86 9.45
CA SER A 2 -18.80 -7.81 9.37
C SER A 2 -18.94 -8.72 10.58
N LEU A 3 -17.84 -9.21 11.17
CA LEU A 3 -17.90 -10.03 12.40
C LEU A 3 -18.55 -9.28 13.58
N ILE A 4 -18.15 -8.02 13.81
CA ILE A 4 -18.66 -7.17 14.89
C ILE A 4 -20.11 -6.73 14.60
N ALA A 5 -20.49 -6.64 13.32
CA ALA A 5 -21.87 -6.43 12.89
C ALA A 5 -22.78 -7.67 13.05
N GLY A 6 -22.28 -8.77 13.66
CA GLY A 6 -23.07 -9.95 14.01
C GLY A 6 -22.93 -11.15 13.06
N TYR A 7 -22.07 -11.07 12.05
CA TYR A 7 -21.87 -12.17 11.09
C TYR A 7 -20.80 -13.15 11.59
N GLU A 8 -21.20 -14.10 12.44
CA GLU A 8 -20.30 -15.09 13.08
C GLU A 8 -19.55 -16.00 12.09
N GLN A 9 -20.05 -16.15 10.87
CA GLN A 9 -19.44 -16.97 9.82
C GLN A 9 -17.99 -16.55 9.49
N PHE A 10 -17.60 -15.31 9.79
CA PHE A 10 -16.24 -14.79 9.56
C PHE A 10 -15.30 -15.01 10.76
N SER A 11 -15.75 -15.61 11.85
CA SER A 11 -14.98 -15.73 13.10
C SER A 11 -13.69 -16.55 12.92
N SER A 12 -13.78 -17.71 12.25
CA SER A 12 -12.63 -18.59 12.04
C SER A 12 -11.55 -17.94 11.16
N GLU A 13 -11.97 -17.28 10.08
CA GLU A 13 -11.10 -16.54 9.18
C GLU A 13 -10.47 -15.34 9.87
N PHE A 14 -11.26 -14.57 10.64
CA PHE A 14 -10.75 -13.44 11.43
C PHE A 14 -9.67 -13.87 12.42
N LEU A 15 -9.89 -14.94 13.19
CA LEU A 15 -8.89 -15.47 14.14
C LEU A 15 -7.65 -16.03 13.42
N SER A 16 -7.81 -16.56 12.21
CA SER A 16 -6.68 -16.94 11.36
C SER A 16 -5.86 -15.72 10.95
N LEU A 17 -6.51 -14.67 10.44
CA LEU A 17 -5.86 -13.43 10.02
C LEU A 17 -5.19 -12.72 11.18
N GLN A 18 -5.84 -12.63 12.34
CA GLN A 18 -5.26 -12.03 13.54
C GLN A 18 -3.96 -12.74 13.95
N ARG A 19 -3.94 -14.08 13.94
CA ARG A 19 -2.72 -14.86 14.21
C ARG A 19 -1.63 -14.62 13.16
N GLN A 20 -1.99 -14.49 11.89
CA GLN A 20 -1.04 -14.21 10.82
C GLN A 20 -0.41 -12.81 10.98
N VAL A 21 -1.22 -11.80 11.28
CA VAL A 21 -0.73 -10.43 11.54
C VAL A 21 0.18 -10.42 12.77
N ALA A 22 -0.22 -11.06 13.87
CA ALA A 22 0.61 -11.18 15.07
C ALA A 22 1.96 -11.85 14.78
N ARG A 23 2.00 -12.90 13.93
CA ARG A 23 3.24 -13.54 13.50
C ARG A 23 4.12 -12.59 12.70
N ARG A 24 3.56 -11.89 11.71
CA ARG A 24 4.29 -10.93 10.87
C ARG A 24 4.82 -9.74 11.69
N MET A 25 4.06 -9.28 12.68
CA MET A 25 4.47 -8.24 13.63
C MET A 25 5.68 -8.67 14.46
N ARG A 26 5.68 -9.89 15.00
CA ARG A 26 6.84 -10.43 15.73
C ARG A 26 8.07 -10.56 14.83
N THR A 27 7.89 -10.99 13.58
CA THR A 27 8.98 -11.04 12.60
C THR A 27 9.55 -9.66 12.33
N LEU A 28 8.71 -8.65 12.10
CA LEU A 28 9.12 -7.26 11.90
C LEU A 28 9.90 -6.73 13.12
N GLN A 29 9.42 -6.98 14.33
CA GLN A 29 10.10 -6.58 15.57
C GLN A 29 11.47 -7.26 15.71
N ALA A 30 11.55 -8.57 15.45
CA ALA A 30 12.80 -9.32 15.51
C ALA A 30 13.83 -8.77 14.51
N PHE A 31 13.42 -8.51 13.26
CA PHE A 31 14.30 -7.88 12.26
C PHE A 31 14.73 -6.48 12.70
N ALA A 32 13.81 -5.66 13.18
CA ALA A 32 14.12 -4.30 13.59
C ALA A 32 15.12 -4.25 14.76
N HIS A 33 15.01 -5.19 15.71
CA HIS A 33 15.98 -5.34 16.79
C HIS A 33 17.37 -5.73 16.30
N GLN A 34 17.46 -6.59 15.27
CA GLN A 34 18.74 -7.03 14.70
C GLN A 34 19.40 -5.94 13.85
N SER A 35 18.61 -5.10 13.17
CA SER A 35 19.14 -4.11 12.25
C SER A 35 19.55 -2.77 12.90
N HIS A 36 19.45 -2.66 14.23
CA HIS A 36 19.81 -1.59 15.20
C HIS A 36 19.54 -0.11 14.86
N HIS A 37 19.26 0.25 13.62
CA HIS A 37 19.09 1.61 13.14
C HIS A 37 18.04 1.76 12.04
N LEU A 38 17.58 0.67 11.38
CA LEU A 38 16.64 0.75 10.25
C LEU A 38 15.27 1.34 10.63
N LEU A 39 14.76 1.01 11.82
CA LEU A 39 13.48 1.51 12.32
C LEU A 39 13.66 2.15 13.69
N PRO A 40 13.15 3.38 13.90
CA PRO A 40 13.13 4.00 15.22
C PRO A 40 12.30 3.19 16.24
N ASN A 41 12.83 2.96 17.45
CA ASN A 41 12.14 2.19 18.49
C ASN A 41 10.75 2.76 18.84
N ASN A 42 10.63 4.09 18.87
CA ASN A 42 9.36 4.76 19.15
C ASN A 42 8.26 4.44 18.10
N GLN A 43 8.62 4.17 16.85
CA GLN A 43 7.65 3.77 15.82
C GLN A 43 7.21 2.32 16.01
N LEU A 44 8.14 1.44 16.39
CA LEU A 44 7.84 0.03 16.67
C LEU A 44 6.96 -0.13 17.92
N GLU A 45 7.23 0.66 18.97
CA GLU A 45 6.41 0.68 20.19
C GLU A 45 5.00 1.18 19.90
N LYS A 46 4.85 2.25 19.10
CA LYS A 46 3.54 2.74 18.66
C LYS A 46 2.79 1.67 17.87
N LEU A 47 3.45 1.03 16.91
CA LEU A 47 2.85 -0.02 16.09
C LEU A 47 2.44 -1.24 16.93
N ALA A 48 3.29 -1.67 17.87
CA ALA A 48 2.99 -2.76 18.79
C ALA A 48 1.80 -2.42 19.70
N SER A 49 1.75 -1.20 20.22
CA SER A 49 0.65 -0.71 21.06
C SER A 49 -0.66 -0.66 20.27
N SER A 50 -0.66 -0.10 19.07
CA SER A 50 -1.84 -0.07 18.19
C SER A 50 -2.34 -1.47 17.83
N TRP A 51 -1.44 -2.41 17.53
CA TRP A 51 -1.83 -3.81 17.32
C TRP A 51 -2.42 -4.45 18.59
N SER A 52 -1.79 -4.24 19.74
CA SER A 52 -2.27 -4.79 21.02
C SER A 52 -3.67 -4.27 21.37
N MET A 53 -3.95 -3.00 21.07
CA MET A 53 -5.28 -2.40 21.26
C MET A 53 -6.33 -3.10 20.39
N ILE A 54 -6.02 -3.35 19.11
CA ILE A 54 -6.91 -4.10 18.20
C ILE A 54 -7.10 -5.54 18.69
N GLU A 55 -6.02 -6.25 19.00
CA GLU A 55 -6.05 -7.67 19.36
C GLU A 55 -6.90 -7.93 20.61
N GLN A 56 -6.81 -7.03 21.60
CA GLN A 56 -7.50 -7.18 22.89
C GLN A 56 -8.86 -6.47 22.94
N GLY A 57 -9.04 -5.40 22.15
CA GLY A 57 -10.19 -4.50 22.24
C GLY A 57 -11.35 -4.82 21.31
N TRP A 58 -11.10 -5.49 20.17
CA TRP A 58 -12.07 -5.57 19.07
C TRP A 58 -13.46 -6.11 19.41
N GLN A 59 -13.61 -6.92 20.46
CA GLN A 59 -14.89 -7.47 20.91
C GLN A 59 -15.77 -6.45 21.64
N ARG A 60 -15.15 -5.42 22.22
CA ARG A 60 -15.80 -4.39 23.05
C ARG A 60 -15.95 -3.06 22.31
N ASP A 61 -15.15 -2.88 21.26
CA ASP A 61 -15.18 -1.70 20.43
C ASP A 61 -16.49 -1.65 19.61
N SER A 62 -17.03 -0.46 19.42
CA SER A 62 -18.03 -0.25 18.38
C SER A 62 -17.44 -0.54 17.00
N VAL A 63 -18.31 -0.83 16.02
CA VAL A 63 -17.88 -1.08 14.64
C VAL A 63 -17.01 0.06 14.09
N MET A 64 -17.37 1.31 14.43
CA MET A 64 -16.66 2.48 13.96
C MET A 64 -15.31 2.68 14.66
N GLU A 65 -15.21 2.44 15.96
CA GLU A 65 -13.92 2.44 16.67
C GLU A 65 -12.99 1.37 16.10
N ASN A 66 -13.50 0.16 15.86
CA ASN A 66 -12.73 -0.90 15.24
C ASN A 66 -12.21 -0.49 13.85
N PHE A 67 -13.07 0.13 13.02
CA PHE A 67 -12.65 0.68 11.72
C PHE A 67 -11.51 1.68 11.84
N GLU A 68 -11.61 2.63 12.78
CA GLU A 68 -10.59 3.66 12.99
C GLU A 68 -9.28 3.08 13.52
N PHE A 69 -9.33 2.14 14.47
CA PHE A 69 -8.13 1.49 14.99
C PHE A 69 -7.40 0.69 13.90
N HIS A 70 -8.12 -0.09 13.09
CA HIS A 70 -7.52 -0.79 11.95
C HIS A 70 -6.94 0.18 10.92
N SER A 71 -7.68 1.23 10.56
CA SER A 71 -7.22 2.26 9.61
C SER A 71 -5.94 2.93 10.11
N HIS A 72 -5.91 3.32 11.39
CA HIS A 72 -4.75 3.95 12.01
C HIS A 72 -3.53 3.01 12.04
N PHE A 73 -3.75 1.73 12.35
CA PHE A 73 -2.69 0.73 12.33
C PHE A 73 -2.09 0.54 10.93
N ILE A 74 -2.93 0.48 9.89
CA ILE A 74 -2.45 0.41 8.50
C ILE A 74 -1.69 1.69 8.11
N GLU A 75 -2.17 2.86 8.49
CA GLU A 75 -1.46 4.13 8.25
C GLU A 75 -0.06 4.15 8.88
N GLN A 76 0.10 3.62 10.10
CA GLN A 76 1.42 3.48 10.73
C GLN A 76 2.33 2.52 9.94
N LEU A 77 1.80 1.41 9.42
CA LEU A 77 2.56 0.50 8.55
C LEU A 77 3.00 1.19 7.25
N LEU A 78 2.11 1.97 6.63
CA LEU A 78 2.42 2.75 5.42
C LEU A 78 3.52 3.79 5.70
N GLN A 79 3.49 4.44 6.86
CA GLN A 79 4.55 5.37 7.27
C GLN A 79 5.90 4.68 7.46
N ILE A 80 5.90 3.48 8.05
CA ILE A 80 7.11 2.66 8.21
C ILE A 80 7.66 2.26 6.83
N MET A 81 6.79 1.80 5.92
CA MET A 81 7.19 1.45 4.55
C MET A 81 7.80 2.64 3.82
N MET A 82 7.22 3.84 3.94
CA MET A 82 7.77 5.07 3.36
C MET A 82 9.12 5.46 3.99
N LEU A 83 9.28 5.27 5.31
CA LEU A 83 10.53 5.55 6.01
C LEU A 83 11.64 4.61 5.55
N LEU A 84 11.34 3.33 5.35
CA LEU A 84 12.29 2.36 4.78
C LEU A 84 12.64 2.70 3.33
N ALA A 85 11.65 3.04 2.50
CA ALA A 85 11.88 3.51 1.14
C ALA A 85 12.86 4.70 1.10
N ARG A 86 12.62 5.76 1.87
CA ARG A 86 13.52 6.92 1.93
C ARG A 86 14.95 6.59 2.36
N ARG A 87 15.13 5.54 3.17
CA ARG A 87 16.47 5.08 3.56
C ARG A 87 17.17 4.32 2.44
N MET A 88 16.41 3.64 1.58
CA MET A 88 16.94 3.01 0.36
C MET A 88 17.19 4.03 -0.75
N GLU A 89 16.49 5.17 -0.78
CA GLU A 89 16.75 6.24 -1.77
C GLU A 89 18.16 6.84 -1.65
N ARG A 90 18.71 6.95 -0.43
CA ARG A 90 20.03 7.57 -0.18
C ARG A 90 21.21 6.86 -0.85
N PRO A 91 21.45 5.55 -0.63
CA PRO A 91 22.56 4.87 -1.30
C PRO A 91 22.40 4.90 -2.82
N VAL A 92 21.17 4.81 -3.33
CA VAL A 92 20.89 4.96 -4.77
C VAL A 92 21.28 6.37 -5.24
N ALA A 93 20.96 7.43 -4.48
CA ALA A 93 21.28 8.82 -4.80
C ALA A 93 22.76 9.20 -4.62
N ASP A 94 23.47 8.58 -3.68
CA ASP A 94 24.88 8.86 -3.38
C ASP A 94 25.83 8.23 -4.41
N GLU A 95 25.46 7.10 -5.03
CA GLU A 95 26.15 6.54 -6.21
C GLU A 95 26.29 7.58 -7.35
N PHE A 96 25.39 8.56 -7.43
CA PHE A 96 25.45 9.63 -8.44
C PHE A 96 26.54 10.66 -8.16
N VAL A 97 26.82 10.99 -6.90
CA VAL A 97 27.77 12.07 -6.55
C VAL A 97 29.22 11.59 -6.72
N GLY A 98 29.47 10.29 -6.53
CA GLY A 98 30.79 9.68 -6.76
C GLY A 98 31.19 9.60 -8.24
N ILE A 99 30.22 9.56 -9.16
CA ILE A 99 30.48 9.50 -10.61
C ILE A 99 30.84 10.89 -11.19
N ASP A 100 30.28 11.97 -10.63
CA ASP A 100 30.52 13.35 -11.12
C ASP A 100 31.95 13.87 -10.85
N SER A 101 32.74 13.19 -10.01
CA SER A 101 34.12 13.60 -9.67
C SER A 101 35.22 12.91 -10.50
N ALA A 102 34.87 11.97 -11.37
CA ALA A 102 35.82 11.25 -12.24
C ALA A 102 35.42 11.35 -13.73
N SER A 103 35.80 12.48 -14.34
CA SER A 103 35.88 12.73 -15.80
C SER A 103 34.56 12.92 -16.59
N PRO A 104 34.45 13.96 -17.44
CA PRO A 104 33.25 14.29 -18.23
C PRO A 104 33.14 13.50 -19.54
N GLU A 105 33.63 12.26 -19.59
CA GLU A 105 33.39 11.40 -20.76
C GLU A 105 32.01 10.76 -20.63
N LYS A 106 31.06 11.33 -21.37
CA LYS A 106 29.70 10.82 -21.60
C LYS A 106 29.73 9.43 -22.26
N THR A 107 30.13 8.41 -21.52
CA THR A 107 30.03 7.02 -21.95
C THR A 107 28.57 6.57 -21.83
N ASN A 108 28.09 5.78 -22.80
CA ASN A 108 26.72 5.23 -22.78
C ASN A 108 26.40 4.46 -21.48
N ALA A 109 27.43 3.92 -20.81
CA ALA A 109 27.32 3.24 -19.53
C ALA A 109 26.86 4.17 -18.39
N GLY A 110 27.41 5.38 -18.28
CA GLY A 110 27.03 6.34 -17.23
C GLY A 110 25.60 6.88 -17.39
N LEU A 111 25.15 7.05 -18.64
CA LEU A 111 23.76 7.42 -18.95
C LEU A 111 22.78 6.29 -18.60
N SER A 112 23.16 5.04 -18.84
CA SER A 112 22.34 3.86 -18.50
C SER A 112 22.19 3.68 -16.99
N ALA A 113 23.29 3.78 -16.23
CA ALA A 113 23.27 3.71 -14.77
C ALA A 113 22.39 4.81 -14.15
N ARG A 114 22.50 6.04 -14.66
CA ARG A 114 21.68 7.17 -14.25
C ARG A 114 20.19 6.91 -14.51
N LYS A 115 19.83 6.40 -15.70
CA LYS A 115 18.44 6.04 -16.04
C LYS A 115 17.89 4.97 -15.09
N GLN A 116 18.68 3.94 -14.78
CA GLN A 116 18.29 2.85 -13.89
C GLN A 116 18.02 3.36 -12.47
N ALA A 117 18.91 4.18 -11.92
CA ALA A 117 18.75 4.72 -10.57
C ALA A 117 17.56 5.70 -10.45
N PHE A 118 17.29 6.54 -11.45
CA PHE A 118 16.04 7.32 -11.51
C PHE A 118 14.79 6.42 -11.56
N SER A 119 14.87 5.32 -12.30
CA SER A 119 13.78 4.34 -12.41
C SER A 119 13.55 3.60 -11.09
N GLN A 120 14.62 3.27 -10.36
CA GLN A 120 14.57 2.71 -9.01
C GLN A 120 13.89 3.63 -8.02
N VAL A 121 14.30 4.90 -7.93
CA VAL A 121 13.68 5.89 -7.04
C VAL A 121 12.21 6.10 -7.41
N GLY A 122 11.92 6.23 -8.71
CA GLY A 122 10.55 6.38 -9.21
C GLY A 122 9.66 5.19 -8.87
N LEU A 123 10.18 3.97 -9.02
CA LEU A 123 9.47 2.74 -8.69
C LEU A 123 9.26 2.62 -7.19
N LEU A 124 10.27 2.95 -6.40
CA LEU A 124 10.22 2.87 -4.95
C LEU A 124 9.16 3.80 -4.35
N VAL A 125 9.11 5.06 -4.79
CA VAL A 125 8.04 6.00 -4.39
C VAL A 125 6.66 5.49 -4.82
N PHE A 126 6.57 4.85 -5.97
CA PHE A 126 5.30 4.31 -6.47
C PHE A 126 4.79 3.15 -5.62
N VAL A 127 5.62 2.12 -5.39
CA VAL A 127 5.19 0.89 -4.70
C VAL A 127 5.22 0.98 -3.18
N CYS A 128 6.00 1.89 -2.59
CA CYS A 128 6.08 2.05 -1.13
C CYS A 128 5.26 3.23 -0.59
N ASN A 129 4.60 4.02 -1.46
CA ASN A 129 3.81 5.16 -1.01
C ASN A 129 2.55 5.37 -1.86
N GLN A 130 2.70 5.71 -3.15
CA GLN A 130 1.56 6.16 -3.95
C GLN A 130 0.47 5.10 -4.11
N LEU A 131 0.84 3.89 -4.52
CA LEU A 131 -0.10 2.81 -4.76
C LEU A 131 -0.67 2.20 -3.47
N PRO A 132 0.13 1.91 -2.43
CA PRO A 132 -0.40 1.48 -1.13
C PRO A 132 -1.37 2.47 -0.49
N SER A 133 -1.09 3.77 -0.60
CA SER A 133 -2.01 4.79 -0.10
C SER A 133 -3.34 4.79 -0.86
N LEU A 134 -3.33 4.55 -2.18
CA LEU A 134 -4.57 4.40 -2.97
C LEU A 134 -5.33 3.13 -2.56
N ILE A 135 -4.62 2.00 -2.38
CA ILE A 135 -5.18 0.74 -1.90
C ILE A 135 -5.91 0.96 -0.57
N GLU A 136 -5.31 1.68 0.36
CA GLU A 136 -5.93 1.95 1.66
C GLU A 136 -7.19 2.83 1.53
N GLN A 137 -7.21 3.82 0.63
CA GLN A 137 -8.43 4.60 0.36
C GLN A 137 -9.56 3.70 -0.16
N VAL A 138 -9.27 2.78 -1.08
CA VAL A 138 -10.23 1.80 -1.59
C VAL A 138 -10.67 0.84 -0.48
N ALA A 139 -9.76 0.42 0.40
CA ALA A 139 -10.08 -0.44 1.54
C ALA A 139 -10.99 0.25 2.56
N LYS A 140 -10.80 1.55 2.81
CA LYS A 140 -11.67 2.37 3.66
C LYS A 140 -13.06 2.53 3.06
N ILE A 141 -13.14 2.81 1.75
CA ILE A 141 -14.40 2.85 1.00
C ILE A 141 -15.11 1.50 1.11
N ARG A 142 -14.40 0.38 0.87
CA ARG A 142 -14.93 -0.97 1.01
C ARG A 142 -15.53 -1.18 2.40
N GLY A 143 -14.79 -0.85 3.44
CA GLY A 143 -15.24 -1.01 4.84
C GLY A 143 -16.54 -0.26 5.11
N LEU A 144 -16.54 1.06 4.89
CA LEU A 144 -17.69 1.91 5.21
C LEU A 144 -18.90 1.64 4.31
N SER A 145 -18.70 1.46 3.00
CA SER A 145 -19.81 1.21 2.07
C SER A 145 -20.47 -0.15 2.30
N THR A 146 -19.67 -1.19 2.59
CA THR A 146 -20.20 -2.52 2.91
C THR A 146 -20.98 -2.49 4.23
N LEU A 147 -20.47 -1.76 5.24
CA LEU A 147 -21.17 -1.58 6.51
C LEU A 147 -22.52 -0.89 6.30
N ALA A 148 -22.52 0.26 5.62
CA ALA A 148 -23.74 1.02 5.33
C ALA A 148 -24.76 0.17 4.55
N ALA A 149 -24.32 -0.56 3.52
CA ALA A 149 -25.16 -1.47 2.76
C ALA A 149 -25.73 -2.61 3.62
N SER A 150 -24.93 -3.21 4.50
CA SER A 150 -25.40 -4.27 5.41
C SER A 150 -26.41 -3.77 6.44
N ARG A 151 -26.28 -2.51 6.87
CA ARG A 151 -27.19 -1.85 7.83
C ARG A 151 -28.44 -1.28 7.14
N GLY A 152 -28.39 -1.07 5.83
CA GLY A 152 -29.45 -0.40 5.06
C GLY A 152 -29.54 1.12 5.30
N SER A 153 -28.56 1.69 6.02
CA SER A 153 -28.49 3.13 6.31
C SER A 153 -27.03 3.59 6.43
N VAL A 154 -26.78 4.85 6.11
CA VAL A 154 -25.50 5.53 6.30
C VAL A 154 -25.69 6.67 7.30
N ASP A 155 -24.82 6.77 8.29
CA ASP A 155 -24.87 7.89 9.24
C ASP A 155 -24.12 9.13 8.70
N GLU A 156 -24.28 10.28 9.34
CA GLU A 156 -23.69 11.54 8.86
C GLU A 156 -22.15 11.53 8.87
N LEU A 157 -21.55 10.84 9.87
CA LEU A 157 -20.10 10.76 10.01
C LEU A 157 -19.49 9.86 8.93
N GLU A 158 -20.07 8.68 8.71
CA GLU A 158 -19.74 7.74 7.64
C GLU A 158 -19.93 8.40 6.27
N LEU A 159 -21.03 9.15 6.07
CA LEU A 159 -21.29 9.89 4.83
C LEU A 159 -20.18 10.91 4.54
N GLY A 160 -19.78 11.69 5.54
CA GLY A 160 -18.67 12.64 5.42
C GLY A 160 -17.35 11.96 5.06
N LYS A 161 -17.04 10.84 5.71
CA LYS A 161 -15.82 10.04 5.45
C LYS A 161 -15.83 9.43 4.05
N LEU A 162 -16.95 8.84 3.62
CA LEU A 162 -17.12 8.29 2.28
C LEU A 162 -16.91 9.35 1.20
N LYS A 163 -17.51 10.54 1.34
CA LYS A 163 -17.27 11.67 0.42
C LYS A 163 -15.79 12.01 0.30
N TYR A 164 -15.11 12.13 1.44
CA TYR A 164 -13.70 12.44 1.49
C TYR A 164 -12.84 11.37 0.81
N PHE A 165 -13.04 10.09 1.14
CA PHE A 165 -12.26 9.00 0.56
C PHE A 165 -12.52 8.82 -0.93
N ILE A 166 -13.77 8.96 -1.40
CA ILE A 166 -14.10 8.85 -2.83
C ILE A 166 -13.43 9.96 -3.63
N GLN A 167 -13.52 11.21 -3.16
CA GLN A 167 -12.86 12.33 -3.82
C GLN A 167 -11.33 12.18 -3.81
N GLY A 168 -10.76 11.76 -2.68
CA GLY A 168 -9.33 11.48 -2.54
C GLY A 168 -8.87 10.38 -3.51
N THR A 169 -9.64 9.31 -3.63
CA THR A 169 -9.36 8.17 -4.52
C THR A 169 -9.35 8.61 -5.98
N ARG A 170 -10.31 9.43 -6.43
CA ARG A 170 -10.33 9.94 -7.82
C ARG A 170 -9.06 10.72 -8.15
N VAL A 171 -8.68 11.66 -7.28
CA VAL A 171 -7.49 12.51 -7.48
C VAL A 171 -6.20 11.68 -7.42
N GLN A 172 -6.11 10.73 -6.50
CA GLN A 172 -4.93 9.90 -6.33
C GLN A 172 -4.77 8.87 -7.44
N TYR A 173 -5.86 8.31 -7.93
CA TYR A 173 -5.86 7.37 -9.06
C TYR A 173 -5.23 8.00 -10.31
N GLU A 174 -5.58 9.25 -10.66
CA GLU A 174 -4.97 9.93 -11.80
C GLU A 174 -3.44 10.07 -11.67
N LYS A 175 -2.94 10.32 -10.46
CA LYS A 175 -1.49 10.38 -10.20
C LYS A 175 -0.84 9.01 -10.37
N VAL A 176 -1.46 7.97 -9.80
CA VAL A 176 -0.99 6.58 -9.88
C VAL A 176 -0.98 6.09 -11.32
N ARG A 177 -2.04 6.35 -12.08
CA ARG A 177 -2.16 5.99 -13.49
C ARG A 177 -1.04 6.61 -14.33
N ASN A 178 -0.85 7.92 -14.24
CA ASN A 178 0.19 8.62 -15.00
C ASN A 178 1.60 8.13 -14.61
N GLN A 179 1.83 7.79 -13.34
CA GLN A 179 3.10 7.24 -12.89
C GLN A 179 3.30 5.80 -13.39
N ALA A 180 2.25 4.98 -13.42
CA ALA A 180 2.31 3.62 -13.94
C ALA A 180 2.69 3.60 -15.43
N ASP A 181 2.09 4.47 -16.25
CA ASP A 181 2.45 4.58 -17.68
C ASP A 181 3.94 4.90 -17.86
N ARG A 182 4.47 5.86 -17.10
CA ARG A 182 5.90 6.23 -17.12
C ARG A 182 6.81 5.10 -16.64
N LEU A 183 6.39 4.36 -15.61
CA LEU A 183 7.18 3.26 -15.06
C LEU A 183 7.26 2.08 -16.03
N GLY A 184 6.23 1.82 -16.85
CA GLY A 184 6.29 0.78 -17.87
C GLY A 184 7.46 0.98 -18.83
N GLU A 185 7.63 2.22 -19.32
CA GLU A 185 8.75 2.61 -20.21
C GLU A 185 10.11 2.58 -19.50
N ASN A 186 10.15 2.99 -18.23
CA ASN A 186 11.39 3.12 -17.47
C ASN A 186 11.91 1.78 -16.91
N THR A 187 11.04 0.80 -16.72
CA THR A 187 11.37 -0.53 -16.18
C THR A 187 11.51 -1.59 -17.27
N ASP A 188 11.50 -1.20 -18.55
CA ASP A 188 11.51 -2.11 -19.70
C ASP A 188 10.44 -3.22 -19.60
N ASN A 189 9.25 -2.88 -19.09
CA ASN A 189 8.13 -3.79 -18.83
C ASN A 189 8.46 -4.99 -17.91
N ARG A 190 9.45 -4.87 -17.01
CA ARG A 190 9.77 -5.90 -15.99
C ARG A 190 8.72 -6.04 -14.88
N ILE A 191 7.62 -5.28 -14.93
CA ILE A 191 6.47 -5.38 -14.01
C ILE A 191 5.21 -5.77 -14.82
N PRO A 192 4.97 -7.07 -15.06
CA PRO A 192 3.85 -7.55 -15.87
C PRO A 192 2.46 -7.12 -15.39
N ALA A 193 2.28 -6.89 -14.08
CA ALA A 193 1.02 -6.47 -13.50
C ALA A 193 0.73 -4.98 -13.67
N LEU A 194 1.70 -4.14 -14.06
CA LEU A 194 1.52 -2.70 -14.16
C LEU A 194 0.33 -2.26 -15.04
N PRO A 195 0.02 -2.93 -16.18
CA PRO A 195 -1.19 -2.64 -16.96
C PRO A 195 -2.51 -2.88 -16.21
N LEU A 196 -2.53 -3.66 -15.12
CA LEU A 196 -3.72 -3.89 -14.31
C LEU A 196 -4.26 -2.59 -13.69
N ILE A 197 -3.39 -1.61 -13.39
CA ILE A 197 -3.81 -0.30 -12.88
C ILE A 197 -4.86 0.33 -13.81
N LYS A 198 -4.59 0.31 -15.12
CA LYS A 198 -5.49 0.86 -16.14
C LYS A 198 -6.63 -0.09 -16.47
N ALA A 199 -6.38 -1.41 -16.48
CA ALA A 199 -7.42 -2.40 -16.75
C ALA A 199 -8.56 -2.37 -15.72
N TYR A 200 -8.25 -2.02 -14.47
CA TYR A 200 -9.22 -1.90 -13.37
C TYR A 200 -9.83 -0.49 -13.23
N GLU A 201 -9.49 0.47 -14.09
CA GLU A 201 -10.03 1.84 -14.06
C GLU A 201 -11.56 1.86 -14.06
N PHE A 202 -12.17 1.11 -14.98
CA PHE A 202 -13.63 1.03 -15.08
C PHE A 202 -14.26 0.41 -13.84
N LYS A 203 -13.64 -0.62 -13.25
CA LYS A 203 -14.13 -1.25 -12.02
C LYS A 203 -14.04 -0.29 -10.84
N LEU A 204 -12.94 0.47 -10.73
CA LEU A 204 -12.77 1.49 -9.71
C LEU A 204 -13.82 2.60 -9.88
N MET A 205 -13.97 3.18 -11.07
CA MET A 205 -14.94 4.26 -11.30
C MET A 205 -16.38 3.79 -11.11
N PHE A 206 -16.68 2.54 -11.47
CA PHE A 206 -17.96 1.90 -11.18
C PHE A 206 -18.18 1.81 -9.67
N LEU A 207 -17.25 1.24 -8.90
CA LEU A 207 -17.33 1.18 -7.43
C LEU A 207 -17.61 2.56 -6.81
N LEU A 208 -16.82 3.58 -7.17
CA LEU A 208 -16.96 4.93 -6.61
C LEU A 208 -18.33 5.55 -6.92
N THR A 209 -18.75 5.47 -8.18
CA THR A 209 -20.04 6.04 -8.62
C THR A 209 -21.22 5.31 -8.00
N THR A 210 -21.10 4.00 -7.85
CA THR A 210 -22.10 3.14 -7.22
C THR A 210 -22.25 3.47 -5.74
N VAL A 211 -21.15 3.62 -4.99
CA VAL A 211 -21.22 4.05 -3.59
C VAL A 211 -21.85 5.44 -3.47
N GLU A 212 -21.47 6.38 -4.35
CA GLU A 212 -22.06 7.74 -4.36
C GLU A 212 -23.57 7.75 -4.59
N LYS A 213 -24.08 6.91 -5.49
CA LYS A 213 -25.49 6.92 -5.90
C LYS A 213 -26.38 5.99 -5.08
N GLU A 214 -25.87 4.82 -4.71
CA GLU A 214 -26.70 3.74 -4.16
C GLU A 214 -26.52 3.55 -2.65
N VAL A 215 -25.41 4.04 -2.08
CA VAL A 215 -25.11 3.93 -0.63
C VAL A 215 -25.28 5.27 0.08
N MET A 216 -24.89 6.37 -0.57
CA MET A 216 -24.85 7.70 0.06
C MET A 216 -26.10 8.55 -0.15
N GLU A 217 -26.99 8.19 -1.09
CA GLU A 217 -28.24 8.90 -1.29
C GLU A 217 -29.25 8.60 -0.15
N PRO A 218 -30.13 9.55 0.25
CA PRO A 218 -31.11 9.36 1.34
C PRO A 218 -32.17 8.28 1.11
N ARG A 219 -32.09 7.57 -0.01
CA ARG A 219 -33.02 6.50 -0.38
C ARG A 219 -32.57 5.19 0.29
N ALA A 220 -33.49 4.25 0.48
CA ALA A 220 -33.15 2.93 0.99
C ALA A 220 -32.02 2.32 0.14
N ILE A 221 -30.91 1.95 0.79
CA ILE A 221 -29.74 1.40 0.13
C ILE A 221 -30.14 0.13 -0.61
N ARG A 222 -29.92 0.09 -1.92
CA ARG A 222 -30.38 -1.01 -2.80
C ARG A 222 -29.31 -2.05 -3.08
N MET A 223 -28.07 -1.73 -2.74
CA MET A 223 -26.93 -2.55 -3.14
C MET A 223 -26.65 -3.68 -2.16
N ASP A 224 -26.30 -4.84 -2.71
CA ASP A 224 -25.84 -5.97 -1.94
C ASP A 224 -24.43 -5.73 -1.37
N SER A 225 -24.31 -5.86 -0.04
CA SER A 225 -23.06 -5.64 0.68
C SER A 225 -21.94 -6.61 0.23
N SER A 226 -22.27 -7.84 -0.15
CA SER A 226 -21.27 -8.83 -0.58
C SER A 226 -20.70 -8.52 -1.96
N GLN A 227 -21.51 -7.95 -2.87
CA GLN A 227 -21.07 -7.48 -4.18
C GLN A 227 -20.10 -6.30 -4.06
N LEU A 228 -20.41 -5.31 -3.21
CA LEU A 228 -19.50 -4.19 -2.92
C LEU A 228 -18.18 -4.67 -2.35
N PHE A 229 -18.25 -5.57 -1.37
CA PHE A 229 -17.06 -6.13 -0.73
C PHE A 229 -16.18 -6.86 -1.75
N SER A 230 -16.79 -7.69 -2.61
CA SER A 230 -16.08 -8.49 -3.61
C SER A 230 -15.42 -7.62 -4.67
N LEU A 231 -16.16 -6.65 -5.23
CA LEU A 231 -15.64 -5.72 -6.25
C LEU A 231 -14.44 -4.93 -5.73
N ALA A 232 -14.56 -4.36 -4.53
CA ALA A 232 -13.46 -3.59 -3.95
C ALA A 232 -12.25 -4.47 -3.60
N THR A 233 -12.49 -5.71 -3.15
CA THR A 233 -11.41 -6.68 -2.88
C THR A 233 -10.66 -7.04 -4.17
N GLU A 234 -11.38 -7.27 -5.27
CA GLU A 234 -10.76 -7.57 -6.56
C GLU A 234 -9.84 -6.43 -7.06
N ILE A 235 -10.25 -5.17 -6.88
CA ILE A 235 -9.43 -3.99 -7.20
C ILE A 235 -8.18 -3.95 -6.30
N ILE A 236 -8.35 -4.16 -4.99
CA ILE A 236 -7.25 -4.17 -4.02
C ILE A 236 -6.23 -5.26 -4.38
N ASP A 237 -6.67 -6.47 -4.68
CA ASP A 237 -5.80 -7.61 -5.01
C ASP A 237 -5.00 -7.34 -6.29
N ALA A 238 -5.65 -6.77 -7.31
CA ALA A 238 -4.98 -6.38 -8.55
C ALA A 238 -3.87 -5.34 -8.29
N TYR A 239 -4.12 -4.36 -7.41
CA TYR A 239 -3.15 -3.32 -7.09
C TYR A 239 -2.03 -3.82 -6.15
N LEU A 240 -2.34 -4.69 -5.19
CA LEU A 240 -1.33 -5.34 -4.35
C LEU A 240 -0.36 -6.18 -5.18
N LYS A 241 -0.86 -6.88 -6.21
CA LYS A 241 0.00 -7.62 -7.15
C LYS A 241 1.06 -6.72 -7.82
N VAL A 242 0.69 -5.49 -8.17
CA VAL A 242 1.64 -4.51 -8.75
C VAL A 242 2.69 -4.09 -7.71
N VAL A 243 2.29 -3.90 -6.44
CA VAL A 243 3.21 -3.63 -5.34
C VAL A 243 4.21 -4.78 -5.17
N ASP A 244 3.73 -6.02 -5.11
CA ASP A 244 4.56 -7.22 -4.92
C ASP A 244 5.59 -7.40 -6.05
N GLU A 245 5.15 -7.29 -7.31
CA GLU A 245 6.04 -7.40 -8.47
C GLU A 245 7.07 -6.25 -8.51
N GLY A 246 6.67 -5.03 -8.17
CA GLY A 246 7.59 -3.90 -8.13
C GLY A 246 8.60 -3.98 -6.98
N LEU A 247 8.20 -4.46 -5.80
CA LEU A 247 9.14 -4.77 -4.71
C LEU A 247 10.12 -5.89 -5.10
N THR A 248 9.64 -6.90 -5.82
CA THR A 248 10.50 -7.98 -6.35
C THR A 248 11.53 -7.43 -7.32
N LEU A 249 11.14 -6.51 -8.21
CA LEU A 249 12.08 -5.88 -9.13
C LEU A 249 13.12 -5.02 -8.40
N LEU A 250 12.71 -4.28 -7.36
CA LEU A 250 13.65 -3.51 -6.52
C LEU A 250 14.66 -4.43 -5.83
N TYR A 251 14.21 -5.58 -5.31
CA TYR A 251 15.09 -6.58 -4.71
C TYR A 251 16.11 -7.12 -5.72
N LEU A 252 15.67 -7.50 -6.92
CA LEU A 252 16.57 -7.98 -7.99
C LEU A 252 17.61 -6.92 -8.36
N TRP A 253 17.21 -5.66 -8.49
CA TRP A 253 18.14 -4.57 -8.75
C TRP A 253 19.17 -4.38 -7.62
N GLN A 254 18.76 -4.58 -6.36
CA GLN A 254 19.69 -4.52 -5.23
C GLN A 254 20.68 -5.69 -5.23
N GLU A 255 20.24 -6.92 -5.56
CA GLU A 255 21.13 -8.07 -5.73
C GLU A 255 22.13 -7.84 -6.88
N GLU A 256 21.66 -7.36 -8.02
CA GLU A 256 22.52 -7.01 -9.17
C GLU A 256 23.60 -5.98 -8.78
N SER A 257 23.23 -4.94 -8.02
CA SER A 257 24.18 -3.94 -7.51
C SER A 257 25.19 -4.53 -6.52
N LEU A 258 24.77 -5.42 -5.61
CA LEU A 258 25.66 -6.08 -4.65
C LEU A 258 26.66 -7.00 -5.35
N ASP A 259 26.22 -7.75 -6.35
CA ASP A 259 27.08 -8.62 -7.16
C ASP A 259 28.14 -7.82 -7.93
N LEU A 260 27.76 -6.66 -8.46
CA LEU A 260 28.70 -5.74 -9.10
C LEU A 260 29.70 -5.20 -8.09
N TRP A 261 29.26 -4.79 -6.91
CA TRP A 261 30.15 -4.32 -5.85
C TRP A 261 31.16 -5.39 -5.42
N HIS A 262 30.71 -6.64 -5.25
CA HIS A 262 31.60 -7.75 -4.91
C HIS A 262 32.68 -7.99 -5.98
N LYS A 263 32.29 -8.00 -7.27
CA LYS A 263 33.22 -8.20 -8.40
C LYS A 263 34.26 -7.09 -8.55
N HIS A 264 33.92 -5.85 -8.17
CA HIS A 264 34.84 -4.70 -8.21
C HIS A 264 35.67 -4.56 -6.92
N GLY A 265 35.18 -5.07 -5.80
CA GLY A 265 35.90 -5.11 -4.52
C GLY A 265 37.11 -6.05 -4.51
N ASP A 266 37.12 -7.07 -5.38
CA ASP A 266 38.26 -7.99 -5.55
C ASP A 266 39.38 -7.44 -6.45
N GLN A 267 39.26 -6.20 -6.97
CA GLN A 267 40.26 -5.54 -7.82
C GLN A 267 41.05 -4.42 -7.12
N VAL A 268 40.94 -4.29 -5.79
CA VAL A 268 41.70 -3.33 -4.96
C VAL A 268 42.50 -4.08 -3.92
#